data_AF-A0A7R9PJD1-F1
#
_entry.id   AF-A0A7R9PJD1-F1
#
_cell.length_a   1.000
_cell.length_b   1.000
_cell.length_c   1.000
_cell.angle_alpha   90.00
_cell.angle_beta   90.00
_cell.angle_gamma   90.00
#
_symmetry.space_group_name_H-M   'P 1'
#
loop_
_entity.id
_entity.type
_entity.pdbx_description
1 polymer ?
#
loop_
_entity_poly.entity_id
_entity_poly.type
_entity_poly.pdbx_seq_one_letter_code
_entity_poly.pdbx_strand_id
1 'polypeptide(L)'
;MARMVDMMDLDLLSDPVFVNIVVGLAVVYTAGINFSMIYPFYLHMDVGMTLADTATCMSVLAAFDILSRLIVPQITDRLNVGSRITYLVAAVLLAASRSALATTKDFKIILVSLAFCGFVRGVTVVNLNLSISEYCSNEKLPAALGINMVIKGVFILAFGPLLGYLRDETGSFPLCIHIQSVMILVPMIFWVLEMVILRSRKR
;
A
#
# COMPACT_ATOMS: atom_id res chain seq x y z
N MET A 1 28.11 -17.83 6.85
CA MET A 1 27.23 -16.69 7.14
C MET A 1 27.75 -15.36 6.60
N ALA A 2 29.06 -15.07 6.63
CA ALA A 2 29.61 -13.80 6.12
C ALA A 2 29.23 -13.47 4.65
N ARG A 3 29.20 -14.45 3.74
CA ARG A 3 28.77 -14.24 2.34
C ARG A 3 27.31 -13.85 2.18
N MET A 4 26.40 -14.30 3.05
CA MET A 4 24.99 -13.88 2.99
C MET A 4 24.81 -12.45 3.53
N VAL A 5 25.67 -12.04 4.48
CA VAL A 5 25.69 -10.68 5.03
C VAL A 5 26.23 -9.70 3.99
N ASP A 6 27.29 -10.05 3.26
CA ASP A 6 27.83 -9.25 2.14
C ASP A 6 26.89 -9.23 0.92
N MET A 7 26.19 -10.33 0.61
CA MET A 7 25.25 -10.36 -0.52
C MET A 7 23.93 -9.63 -0.24
N MET A 8 23.53 -9.50 1.02
CA MET A 8 22.25 -8.88 1.41
C MET A 8 22.42 -7.48 2.00
N ASP A 9 23.66 -6.98 2.12
CA ASP A 9 24.00 -5.61 2.51
C ASP A 9 23.20 -5.13 3.73
N LEU A 10 23.16 -6.00 4.76
CA LEU A 10 22.35 -5.85 5.98
C LEU A 10 22.64 -4.57 6.77
N ASP A 11 23.73 -3.86 6.45
CA ASP A 11 24.02 -2.51 6.93
C ASP A 11 22.86 -1.54 6.69
N LEU A 12 22.04 -1.76 5.65
CA LEU A 12 20.82 -0.99 5.39
C LEU A 12 19.81 -1.09 6.55
N LEU A 13 19.68 -2.24 7.21
CA LEU A 13 18.77 -2.42 8.35
C LEU A 13 19.28 -1.77 9.64
N SER A 14 20.55 -1.40 9.70
CA SER A 14 21.09 -0.64 10.84
C SER A 14 20.66 0.83 10.82
N ASP A 15 20.17 1.32 9.67
CA ASP A 15 19.68 2.68 9.54
C ASP A 15 18.21 2.78 10.00
N PRO A 16 17.93 3.49 11.11
CA PRO A 16 16.57 3.61 11.64
C PRO A 16 15.60 4.26 10.65
N VAL A 17 16.09 5.11 9.73
CA VAL A 17 15.27 5.75 8.70
C VAL A 17 14.83 4.72 7.65
N PHE A 18 15.75 3.86 7.21
CA PHE A 18 15.43 2.78 6.28
C PHE A 18 14.42 1.79 6.90
N VAL A 19 14.61 1.44 8.17
CA VAL A 19 13.68 0.55 8.88
C VAL A 19 12.29 1.17 8.98
N ASN A 20 12.18 2.46 9.35
CA ASN A 20 10.90 3.15 9.42
C ASN A 20 10.19 3.19 8.06
N ILE A 21 10.96 3.39 6.97
CA ILE A 21 10.44 3.33 5.60
C ILE A 21 9.90 1.94 5.31
N VAL A 22 10.73 0.90 5.42
CA VAL A 22 10.35 -0.46 5.02
C VAL A 22 9.20 -1.02 5.87
N VAL A 23 9.18 -0.73 7.17
CA VAL A 23 8.06 -1.11 8.06
C VAL A 23 6.77 -0.41 7.64
N GLY A 24 6.81 0.90 7.40
CA GLY A 24 5.64 1.65 6.94
C GLY A 24 5.08 1.10 5.62
N LEU A 25 5.97 0.80 4.68
CA LEU A 25 5.63 0.19 3.40
C LEU A 25 5.04 -1.22 3.55
N ALA A 26 5.54 -2.00 4.51
CA ALA A 26 5.03 -3.34 4.80
C ALA A 26 3.60 -3.32 5.37
N VAL A 27 3.30 -2.37 6.26
CA VAL A 27 1.95 -2.17 6.80
C VAL A 27 0.96 -1.81 5.70
N VAL A 28 1.28 -0.83 4.85
CA VAL A 28 0.41 -0.41 3.74
C VAL A 28 0.20 -1.54 2.74
N TYR A 29 1.25 -2.30 2.42
CA TYR A 29 1.16 -3.46 1.53
C TYR A 29 0.24 -4.55 2.11
N THR A 30 0.38 -4.86 3.40
CA THR A 30 -0.46 -5.84 4.09
C THR A 30 -1.92 -5.41 4.11
N ALA A 31 -2.22 -4.13 4.36
CA ALA A 31 -3.57 -3.58 4.27
C ALA A 31 -4.14 -3.67 2.85
N GLY A 32 -3.31 -3.55 1.81
CA GLY A 32 -3.72 -3.68 0.41
C GLY A 32 -4.08 -5.11 0.01
N ILE A 33 -3.29 -6.09 0.45
CA ILE A 33 -3.59 -7.51 0.22
C ILE A 33 -4.87 -7.92 0.94
N ASN A 34 -5.01 -7.53 2.22
CA ASN A 34 -6.22 -7.84 2.98
C ASN A 34 -7.47 -7.20 2.37
N PHE A 35 -7.40 -5.96 1.89
CA PHE A 35 -8.51 -5.33 1.17
C PHE A 35 -8.88 -6.13 -0.09
N SER A 36 -7.89 -6.54 -0.89
CA SER A 36 -8.14 -7.31 -2.12
C SER A 36 -8.78 -8.67 -1.84
N MET A 37 -8.53 -9.23 -0.66
CA MET A 37 -9.11 -10.49 -0.21
C MET A 37 -10.54 -10.30 0.32
N ILE A 38 -10.79 -9.29 1.16
CA ILE A 38 -12.08 -9.09 1.85
C ILE A 38 -13.13 -8.43 0.94
N TYR A 39 -12.70 -7.50 0.09
CA TYR A 39 -13.60 -6.70 -0.73
C TYR A 39 -14.51 -7.49 -1.70
N PRO A 40 -14.07 -8.57 -2.38
CA PRO A 40 -15.00 -9.39 -3.18
C PRO A 40 -16.07 -10.08 -2.32
N PHE A 41 -15.74 -10.48 -1.08
CA PHE A 41 -16.74 -11.01 -0.15
C PHE A 41 -17.73 -9.95 0.29
N TYR A 42 -17.28 -8.71 0.51
CA TYR A 42 -18.18 -7.58 0.78
C TYR A 42 -19.18 -7.35 -0.36
N LEU A 43 -18.70 -7.32 -1.60
CA LEU A 43 -19.57 -7.16 -2.78
C LEU A 43 -20.60 -8.29 -2.89
N HIS A 44 -20.19 -9.52 -2.61
CA HIS A 44 -21.09 -10.67 -2.73
C HIS A 44 -22.08 -10.78 -1.56
N MET A 45 -21.60 -10.67 -0.31
CA MET A 45 -22.40 -10.93 0.89
C MET A 45 -23.23 -9.74 1.37
N ASP A 46 -22.67 -8.53 1.37
CA ASP A 46 -23.36 -7.34 1.90
C ASP A 46 -24.06 -6.52 0.82
N VAL A 47 -23.49 -6.45 -0.38
CA VAL A 47 -24.11 -5.73 -1.52
C VAL A 47 -25.03 -6.65 -2.32
N GLY A 48 -24.88 -7.97 -2.19
CA GLY A 48 -25.72 -8.96 -2.88
C GLY A 48 -25.40 -9.09 -4.38
N MET A 49 -24.19 -8.70 -4.82
CA MET A 49 -23.80 -8.80 -6.22
C MET A 49 -23.62 -10.25 -6.66
N THR A 50 -23.87 -10.52 -7.94
CA THR A 50 -23.57 -11.82 -8.52
C THR A 50 -22.05 -12.04 -8.58
N LEU A 51 -21.63 -13.31 -8.71
CA LEU A 51 -20.21 -13.66 -8.85
C LEU A 51 -19.60 -12.99 -10.10
N ALA A 52 -20.36 -12.89 -11.19
CA ALA A 52 -19.92 -12.28 -12.44
C ALA A 52 -19.70 -10.76 -12.30
N ASP A 53 -20.61 -10.07 -11.62
CA ASP A 53 -20.51 -8.64 -11.34
C ASP A 53 -19.33 -8.33 -10.43
N THR A 54 -19.16 -9.14 -9.37
CA THR A 54 -18.02 -9.04 -8.44
C THR A 54 -16.70 -9.25 -9.15
N ALA A 55 -16.61 -10.26 -10.02
CA ALA A 55 -15.42 -10.51 -10.83
C ALA A 55 -15.10 -9.33 -11.73
N THR A 56 -16.12 -8.74 -12.38
CA THR A 56 -15.97 -7.57 -13.24
C THR A 56 -15.44 -6.36 -12.45
N CYS A 57 -16.00 -6.08 -11.28
CA CYS A 57 -15.53 -5.02 -10.37
C CYS A 57 -14.05 -5.21 -9.99
N MET A 58 -13.65 -6.43 -9.63
CA MET A 58 -12.26 -6.74 -9.28
C MET A 58 -11.32 -6.68 -10.48
N SER A 59 -11.78 -7.10 -11.67
CA SER A 59 -11.03 -6.97 -12.92
C SER A 59 -10.80 -5.51 -13.31
N VAL A 60 -11.79 -4.63 -13.14
CA VAL A 60 -11.65 -3.19 -13.36
C VAL A 60 -10.60 -2.61 -12.42
N LEU A 61 -10.65 -2.94 -11.12
CA LEU A 61 -9.63 -2.51 -10.16
C LEU A 61 -8.23 -2.95 -10.59
N ALA A 62 -8.06 -4.20 -11.02
CA ALA A 62 -6.77 -4.74 -11.48
C ALA A 62 -6.29 -4.08 -12.79
N ALA A 63 -7.18 -3.83 -13.73
CA ALA A 63 -6.85 -3.18 -15.00
C ALA A 63 -6.33 -1.75 -14.78
N PHE A 64 -7.02 -0.96 -13.95
CA PHE A 64 -6.58 0.40 -13.64
C PHE A 64 -5.30 0.44 -12.79
N ASP A 65 -5.08 -0.54 -11.90
CA ASP A 65 -3.80 -0.70 -11.20
C ASP A 65 -2.65 -0.91 -12.21
N ILE A 66 -2.82 -1.81 -13.18
CA ILE A 66 -1.81 -2.03 -14.24
C ILE A 66 -1.60 -0.77 -15.08
N LEU A 67 -2.67 -0.10 -15.51
CA LEU A 67 -2.56 1.13 -16.29
C LEU A 67 -1.77 2.21 -15.55
N SER A 68 -2.04 2.39 -14.25
CA SER A 68 -1.30 3.36 -13.45
C SER A 68 0.19 3.00 -13.34
N ARG A 69 0.55 1.72 -13.27
CA ARG A 69 1.96 1.29 -13.24
C ARG A 69 2.73 1.61 -14.52
N LEU A 70 2.04 1.70 -15.65
CA LEU A 70 2.64 2.09 -16.93
C LEU A 70 2.78 3.61 -17.04
N ILE A 71 1.77 4.36 -16.57
CA ILE A 71 1.70 5.81 -16.72
C ILE A 71 2.56 6.55 -15.68
N VAL A 72 2.55 6.10 -14.43
CA VAL A 72 3.16 6.82 -13.30
C VAL A 72 4.68 6.98 -13.43
N PRO A 73 5.47 5.96 -13.84
CA PRO A 73 6.90 6.14 -14.05
C PRO A 73 7.21 7.22 -15.10
N GLN A 74 6.46 7.26 -16.20
CA GLN A 74 6.65 8.24 -17.28
C GLN A 74 6.35 9.67 -16.82
N ILE A 75 5.33 9.85 -15.99
CA ILE A 75 4.98 11.15 -15.41
C ILE A 75 6.02 11.56 -14.38
N THR A 76 6.45 10.63 -13.52
CA THR A 76 7.40 10.92 -12.43
C THR A 76 8.76 11.31 -12.98
N ASP A 77 9.22 10.63 -14.04
CA ASP A 77 10.47 10.96 -14.75
C ASP A 77 10.44 12.36 -15.37
N ARG A 78 9.28 12.78 -15.90
CA ARG A 78 9.12 14.12 -16.50
C ARG A 78 8.96 15.25 -15.49
N LEU A 79 8.31 14.99 -14.36
CA LEU A 79 7.96 16.04 -13.39
C LEU A 79 8.96 16.19 -12.25
N ASN A 80 9.94 15.29 -12.13
CA ASN A 80 10.98 15.27 -11.09
C ASN A 80 10.41 15.54 -9.68
N VAL A 81 9.22 14.99 -9.41
CA VAL A 81 8.50 15.20 -8.15
C VAL A 81 9.07 14.22 -7.13
N GLY A 82 9.39 14.71 -5.93
CA GLY A 82 9.88 13.85 -4.84
C GLY A 82 8.91 12.70 -4.55
N SER A 83 9.36 11.46 -4.76
CA SER A 83 8.50 10.27 -4.73
C SER A 83 7.79 10.10 -3.39
N ARG A 84 8.42 10.54 -2.29
CA ARG A 84 7.88 10.47 -0.93
C ARG A 84 6.62 11.30 -0.73
N ILE A 85 6.56 12.53 -1.27
CA ILE A 85 5.37 13.38 -1.12
C ILE A 85 4.24 12.83 -1.99
N THR A 86 4.55 12.41 -3.21
CA THR A 86 3.59 11.76 -4.11
C THR A 86 3.00 10.50 -3.49
N TYR A 87 3.82 9.69 -2.82
CA TYR A 87 3.37 8.52 -2.07
C TYR A 87 2.40 8.90 -0.94
N LEU A 88 2.73 9.91 -0.14
CA LEU A 88 1.88 10.35 0.97
C LEU A 88 0.51 10.82 0.48
N VAL A 89 0.48 11.66 -0.55
CA VAL A 89 -0.78 12.12 -1.15
C VAL A 89 -1.57 10.93 -1.71
N ALA A 90 -0.90 10.02 -2.42
CA ALA A 90 -1.54 8.86 -3.03
C ALA A 90 -2.16 7.93 -1.97
N ALA A 91 -1.49 7.63 -0.86
CA ALA A 91 -2.07 6.72 0.11
C ALA A 91 -3.09 7.37 1.08
N VAL A 92 -3.09 8.70 1.29
CA VAL A 92 -4.25 9.40 1.87
C VAL A 92 -5.47 9.26 0.95
N LEU A 93 -5.28 9.49 -0.34
CA LEU A 93 -6.34 9.36 -1.34
C LEU A 93 -6.85 7.91 -1.45
N LEU A 94 -5.95 6.94 -1.27
CA LEU A 94 -6.30 5.51 -1.21
C LEU A 94 -7.16 5.20 0.02
N ALA A 95 -6.82 5.73 1.20
CA ALA A 95 -7.60 5.53 2.42
C ALA A 95 -8.99 6.19 2.31
N ALA A 96 -9.06 7.39 1.73
CA ALA A 96 -10.31 8.10 1.49
C ALA A 96 -11.22 7.35 0.50
N SER A 97 -10.67 6.91 -0.64
CA SER A 97 -11.43 6.15 -1.64
C SER A 97 -11.96 4.81 -1.10
N ARG A 98 -11.17 4.10 -0.29
CA ARG A 98 -11.64 2.87 0.39
C ARG A 98 -12.74 3.14 1.41
N SER A 99 -12.65 4.24 2.15
CA SER A 99 -13.69 4.63 3.10
C SER A 99 -15.00 4.99 2.37
N ALA A 100 -14.92 5.64 1.22
CA ALA A 100 -16.09 5.93 0.38
C ALA A 100 -16.72 4.68 -0.26
N LEU A 101 -15.90 3.66 -0.58
CA LEU A 101 -16.39 2.36 -1.05
C LEU A 101 -17.19 1.61 0.02
N ALA A 102 -16.84 1.77 1.30
CA ALA A 102 -17.55 1.13 2.41
C ALA A 102 -18.96 1.72 2.64
N THR A 103 -19.22 2.96 2.23
CA THR A 103 -20.51 3.64 2.43
C THR A 103 -21.47 3.51 1.24
N THR A 104 -20.99 3.04 0.09
CA THR A 104 -21.76 3.08 -1.16
C THR A 104 -22.24 1.68 -1.56
N LYS A 105 -23.50 1.57 -1.99
CA LYS A 105 -24.13 0.31 -2.44
C LYS A 105 -24.55 0.30 -3.92
N ASP A 106 -24.43 1.44 -4.61
CA ASP A 106 -24.77 1.51 -6.03
C ASP A 106 -23.66 0.92 -6.91
N PHE A 107 -24.02 -0.05 -7.76
CA PHE A 107 -23.10 -0.74 -8.66
C PHE A 107 -22.26 0.21 -9.53
N LYS A 108 -22.88 1.26 -10.10
CA LYS A 108 -22.17 2.20 -10.98
C LYS A 108 -21.14 3.00 -10.21
N ILE A 109 -21.52 3.46 -9.01
CA ILE A 109 -20.63 4.26 -8.16
C ILE A 109 -19.48 3.38 -7.62
N ILE A 110 -19.76 2.12 -7.26
CA ILE A 110 -18.76 1.13 -6.87
C ILE A 110 -17.75 0.91 -8.00
N LEU A 111 -18.21 0.71 -9.24
CA LEU A 111 -17.34 0.44 -10.38
C LEU A 111 -16.40 1.62 -10.69
N VAL A 112 -16.93 2.85 -10.71
CA VAL A 112 -16.11 4.07 -10.90
C VAL A 112 -15.12 4.26 -9.74
N SER A 113 -15.57 4.05 -8.52
CA SER A 113 -14.74 4.18 -7.32
C SER A 113 -13.63 3.12 -7.28
N LEU A 114 -13.88 1.91 -7.78
CA LEU A 114 -12.87 0.87 -7.91
C LEU A 114 -11.84 1.12 -9.01
N ALA A 115 -12.27 1.69 -10.13
CA ALA A 115 -11.34 2.15 -11.17
C ALA A 115 -10.40 3.21 -10.60
N PHE A 116 -10.96 4.20 -9.87
CA PHE A 116 -10.17 5.22 -9.20
C PHE A 116 -9.26 4.63 -8.11
N CYS A 117 -9.79 3.76 -7.24
CA CYS A 117 -9.02 3.09 -6.19
C CYS A 117 -7.88 2.25 -6.78
N GLY A 118 -8.12 1.54 -7.90
CA GLY A 118 -7.10 0.77 -8.62
C GLY A 118 -5.99 1.67 -9.16
N PHE A 119 -6.35 2.80 -9.76
CA PHE A 119 -5.37 3.77 -10.26
C PHE A 119 -4.51 4.33 -9.11
N VAL A 120 -5.13 4.81 -8.04
CA VAL A 120 -4.41 5.37 -6.87
C VAL A 120 -3.55 4.32 -6.17
N ARG A 121 -4.02 3.06 -6.11
CA ARG A 121 -3.25 1.94 -5.59
C ARG A 121 -1.98 1.72 -6.40
N GLY A 122 -2.05 1.68 -7.73
CA GLY A 122 -0.84 1.44 -8.52
C GLY A 122 0.11 2.64 -8.51
N VAL A 123 -0.40 3.89 -8.42
CA VAL A 123 0.43 5.07 -8.09
C VAL A 123 1.21 4.86 -6.78
N THR A 124 0.54 4.36 -5.74
CA THR A 124 1.16 4.10 -4.44
C THR A 124 2.25 3.02 -4.55
N VAL A 125 2.01 1.94 -5.28
CA VAL A 125 2.98 0.83 -5.46
C VAL A 125 4.20 1.26 -6.25
N VAL A 126 4.04 2.07 -7.30
CA VAL A 126 5.18 2.59 -8.07
C VAL A 126 6.01 3.54 -7.21
N ASN A 127 5.37 4.52 -6.56
CA ASN A 127 6.07 5.48 -5.71
C ASN A 127 6.76 4.81 -4.53
N LEU A 128 6.22 3.70 -4.02
CA LEU A 128 6.86 2.89 -2.98
C LEU A 128 8.25 2.40 -3.42
N ASN A 129 8.35 1.85 -4.63
CA ASN A 129 9.62 1.34 -5.15
C ASN A 129 10.58 2.50 -5.47
N LEU A 130 10.06 3.62 -5.97
CA LEU A 130 10.84 4.82 -6.23
C LEU A 130 11.39 5.44 -4.94
N SER A 131 10.63 5.48 -3.84
CA SER A 131 11.10 6.00 -2.55
C SER A 131 12.25 5.20 -1.96
N ILE A 132 12.31 3.89 -2.20
CA ILE A 132 13.46 3.06 -1.83
C ILE A 132 14.64 3.36 -2.76
N SER A 133 14.38 3.53 -4.06
CA SER A 133 15.39 3.88 -5.05
C SER A 133 16.02 5.26 -4.85
N GLU A 134 15.28 6.24 -4.33
CA GLU A 134 15.80 7.56 -3.98
C GLU A 134 16.65 7.52 -2.70
N TYR A 135 16.39 6.55 -1.81
CA TYR A 135 17.12 6.41 -0.54
C TYR A 135 18.43 5.64 -0.68
N CYS A 136 18.44 4.60 -1.51
CA CYS A 136 19.57 3.70 -1.65
C CYS A 136 20.40 4.06 -2.89
N SER A 137 21.73 4.01 -2.76
CA SER A 137 22.63 4.05 -3.92
C SER A 137 22.30 2.91 -4.91
N ASN A 138 22.44 3.16 -6.21
CA ASN A 138 22.08 2.20 -7.28
C ASN A 138 22.67 0.79 -7.09
N GLU A 139 23.85 0.68 -6.48
CA GLU A 139 24.54 -0.59 -6.22
C GLU A 139 23.85 -1.43 -5.13
N LYS A 140 23.24 -0.78 -4.13
CA LYS A 140 22.55 -1.43 -3.00
C LYS A 140 21.05 -1.60 -3.22
N LEU A 141 20.51 -1.07 -4.32
CA LEU A 141 19.08 -1.08 -4.63
C LEU A 141 18.47 -2.50 -4.70
N PRO A 142 19.10 -3.50 -5.35
CA PRO A 142 18.55 -4.85 -5.40
C PRO A 142 18.45 -5.49 -4.00
N ALA A 143 19.45 -5.27 -3.15
CA ALA A 143 19.46 -5.75 -1.77
C ALA A 143 18.35 -5.08 -0.93
N ALA A 144 18.20 -3.76 -1.05
CA ALA A 144 17.15 -3.00 -0.37
C ALA A 144 15.73 -3.45 -0.77
N LEU A 145 15.50 -3.67 -2.06
CA LEU A 145 14.21 -4.18 -2.56
C LEU A 145 13.94 -5.61 -2.09
N GLY A 146 14.96 -6.46 -2.06
CA GLY A 146 14.89 -7.82 -1.52
C GLY A 146 14.49 -7.83 -0.05
N ILE A 147 15.19 -7.05 0.78
CA ILE A 147 14.87 -6.88 2.21
C ILE A 147 13.43 -6.38 2.40
N ASN A 148 13.02 -5.38 1.62
CA ASN A 148 11.65 -4.84 1.66
C ASN A 148 10.59 -5.89 1.32
N MET A 149 10.86 -6.78 0.35
CA MET A 149 9.95 -7.89 0.05
C MET A 149 9.88 -8.93 1.16
N VAL A 150 11.01 -9.26 1.80
CA VAL A 150 11.03 -10.18 2.94
C VAL A 150 10.23 -9.61 4.11
N ILE A 151 10.44 -8.34 4.47
CA ILE A 151 9.72 -7.68 5.56
C ILE A 151 8.21 -7.62 5.25
N LYS A 152 7.82 -7.28 4.02
CA LYS A 152 6.42 -7.37 3.58
C LYS A 152 5.83 -8.76 3.78
N GLY A 153 6.57 -9.81 3.41
CA GLY A 153 6.14 -11.20 3.59
C GLY A 153 5.91 -11.53 5.06
N VAL A 154 6.84 -11.17 5.94
CA VAL A 154 6.71 -11.37 7.40
C VAL A 154 5.49 -10.64 7.95
N PHE A 155 5.26 -9.39 7.55
CA PHE A 155 4.10 -8.61 7.98
C PHE A 155 2.78 -9.23 7.49
N ILE A 156 2.73 -9.75 6.27
CA ILE A 156 1.52 -10.45 5.78
C ILE A 156 1.25 -11.70 6.60
N LEU A 157 2.28 -12.49 6.92
CA LEU A 157 2.11 -13.70 7.72
C LEU A 157 1.70 -13.39 9.17
N ALA A 158 2.17 -12.29 9.74
CA ALA A 158 1.82 -11.88 11.09
C ALA A 158 0.44 -11.21 11.18
N PHE A 159 0.20 -10.19 10.36
CA PHE A 159 -1.00 -9.36 10.43
C PHE A 159 -2.16 -9.86 9.57
N GLY A 160 -1.91 -10.70 8.57
CA GLY A 160 -2.95 -11.31 7.74
C GLY A 160 -3.94 -12.15 8.56
N PRO A 161 -3.48 -13.16 9.32
CA PRO A 161 -4.35 -13.95 10.20
C PRO A 161 -5.05 -13.11 11.27
N LEU A 162 -4.35 -12.13 11.84
CA LEU A 162 -4.91 -11.23 12.84
C LEU A 162 -6.10 -10.43 12.29
N LEU A 163 -5.97 -9.89 11.08
CA LEU A 163 -7.05 -9.18 10.39
C LEU A 163 -8.19 -10.11 9.99
N GLY A 164 -7.90 -11.36 9.65
CA GLY A 164 -8.91 -12.41 9.44
C GLY A 164 -9.70 -12.70 10.71
N TYR A 165 -9.03 -12.87 11.85
CA TYR A 165 -9.68 -13.08 13.15
C TYR A 165 -10.55 -11.88 13.58
N LEU A 166 -10.04 -10.65 13.41
CA LEU A 166 -10.80 -9.42 13.64
C LEU A 166 -12.09 -9.35 12.81
N ARG A 167 -12.07 -9.86 11.57
CA ARG A 167 -13.27 -9.96 10.73
C ARG A 167 -14.26 -10.97 11.30
N ASP A 168 -13.79 -12.14 11.69
CA ASP A 168 -14.64 -13.21 12.19
C ASP A 168 -15.37 -12.80 13.48
N GLU A 169 -14.71 -12.02 14.34
CA GLU A 169 -15.29 -11.46 15.58
C GLU A 169 -16.25 -10.27 15.31
N THR A 170 -15.91 -9.37 14.38
CA THR A 170 -16.72 -8.17 14.13
C THR A 170 -17.95 -8.41 13.26
N GLY A 171 -17.94 -9.46 12.43
CA GLY A 171 -19.06 -9.85 11.56
C GLY A 171 -19.47 -8.78 10.53
N SER A 172 -18.70 -7.70 10.36
CA SER A 172 -19.04 -6.55 9.53
C SER A 172 -17.90 -6.19 8.58
N PHE A 173 -18.16 -6.33 7.28
CA PHE A 173 -17.20 -6.00 6.24
C PHE A 173 -16.86 -4.50 6.14
N PRO A 174 -17.82 -3.56 6.24
CA PRO A 174 -17.51 -2.13 6.22
C PRO A 174 -16.57 -1.71 7.35
N LEU A 175 -16.78 -2.26 8.56
CA LEU A 175 -15.94 -1.97 9.71
C LEU A 175 -14.49 -2.44 9.48
N CYS A 176 -14.31 -3.63 8.91
CA CYS A 176 -12.99 -4.14 8.53
C CYS A 176 -12.29 -3.25 7.50
N ILE A 177 -13.02 -2.75 6.49
CA ILE A 177 -12.49 -1.84 5.47
C ILE A 177 -12.05 -0.50 6.08
N HIS A 178 -12.83 0.03 7.04
CA HIS A 178 -12.45 1.25 7.76
C HIS A 178 -11.21 1.04 8.63
N ILE A 179 -11.12 -0.06 9.38
CA ILE A 179 -9.94 -0.40 10.18
C ILE A 179 -8.69 -0.51 9.29
N GLN A 180 -8.80 -1.17 8.14
CA GLN A 180 -7.70 -1.25 7.18
C GLN A 180 -7.31 0.11 6.61
N SER A 181 -8.28 0.99 6.38
CA SER A 181 -8.03 2.35 5.90
C SER A 181 -7.28 3.18 6.95
N VAL A 182 -7.63 3.04 8.23
CA VAL A 182 -6.90 3.66 9.35
C VAL A 182 -5.49 3.08 9.45
N MET A 183 -5.33 1.77 9.27
CA MET A 183 -4.01 1.12 9.32
C MET A 183 -3.04 1.67 8.26
N ILE A 184 -3.55 2.12 7.11
CA ILE A 184 -2.73 2.78 6.06
C ILE A 184 -2.27 4.17 6.48
N LEU A 185 -3.06 4.89 7.29
CA LEU A 185 -2.75 6.24 7.75
C LEU A 185 -1.70 6.26 8.86
N VAL A 186 -1.62 5.20 9.68
CA VAL A 186 -0.67 5.13 10.81
C VAL A 186 0.80 5.29 10.35
N PRO A 187 1.31 4.52 9.36
CA PRO A 187 2.65 4.74 8.81
C PRO A 187 2.90 6.15 8.27
N MET A 188 1.87 6.81 7.74
CA MET A 188 2.02 8.17 7.22
C MET A 188 2.31 9.17 8.31
N ILE A 189 1.68 9.03 9.47
CA ILE A 189 1.95 9.89 10.62
C ILE A 189 3.41 9.73 11.05
N PHE A 190 3.91 8.49 11.12
CA PHE A 190 5.32 8.22 11.43
C PHE A 190 6.28 8.81 10.39
N TRP A 191 5.97 8.71 9.10
CA TRP A 191 6.77 9.31 8.03
C TRP A 191 6.76 10.84 8.04
N VAL A 192 5.60 11.46 8.30
CA VAL A 192 5.50 12.92 8.41
C VAL A 192 6.29 13.41 9.61
N LEU A 193 6.19 12.73 10.76
CA LEU A 193 6.98 13.04 11.95
C LEU A 193 8.49 12.91 11.67
N GLU A 194 8.91 11.82 11.03
CA GLU A 194 10.30 11.62 10.62
C GLU A 194 10.80 12.75 9.71
N MET A 195 10.04 13.15 8.70
CA MET A 195 10.40 14.26 7.82
C MET A 195 10.52 15.60 8.57
N VAL A 196 9.62 15.87 9.52
CA VAL A 196 9.64 17.09 10.34
C VAL A 196 10.88 17.11 11.25
N ILE A 197 11.21 15.97 11.87
CA ILE A 197 12.38 15.83 12.74
C ILE A 197 13.68 16.01 11.93
N LEU A 198 13.81 15.34 10.78
CA LEU A 198 14.98 15.45 9.91
C LEU A 198 15.16 16.87 9.35
N ARG A 199 14.05 17.57 9.05
CA ARG A 199 14.10 18.96 8.60
C ARG A 199 14.50 19.93 9.71
N SER A 200 14.11 19.62 10.96
CA SER A 200 14.48 20.42 12.13
C SER A 200 15.94 20.22 12.55
N ARG A 201 16.53 19.06 12.25
CA ARG A 201 17.94 18.74 12.56
C ARG A 201 18.94 19.26 11.53
N LYS A 202 18.47 19.64 10.33
CA LYS A 202 19.26 20.28 9.26
C LYS A 202 19.30 21.81 9.35
N ARG A 203 18.59 22.40 10.30
CA ARG A 203 18.52 23.85 10.53
C ARG A 203 19.31 24.21 11.78
#